data_AF-A0A7V6C820-F1
#
_entry.id   AF-A0A7V6C820-F1
#
_cell.length_a   1.000
_cell.length_b   1.000
_cell.length_c   1.000
_cell.angle_alpha   90.00
_cell.angle_beta   90.00
_cell.angle_gamma   90.00
#
_symmetry.space_group_name_H-M   'P 1'
#
loop_
_entity.id
_entity.type
_entity.pdbx_description
1 polymer ?
#
loop_
_entity_poly.entity_id
_entity_poly.type
_entity_poly.pdbx_seq_one_letter_code
_entity_poly.pdbx_strand_id
1 'polypeptide(L)'
;MPQTLAAREFIENDGLTHAALWSTIGSEMNRSNEKKSPACTRCGKCCLADMIAYVTSEDLERWKKQDRQDILHIIENEQAVWLGDHFISARTGRLIYGCPFLEVEGEIFTCSIYETRPKVCADYEPGSSQICPQWKP
;
A
#
# COMPACT_ATOMS: atom_id res chain seq x y z
N MET A 1 -21.75 16.99 -51.98
CA MET A 1 -21.09 18.29 -52.10
C MET A 1 -21.92 19.13 -53.06
N PRO A 2 -22.19 20.44 -52.84
CA PRO A 2 -21.71 21.27 -51.73
C PRO A 2 -22.71 22.37 -51.25
N GLN A 3 -22.25 23.15 -50.25
CA GLN A 3 -22.48 24.60 -50.05
C GLN A 3 -23.77 25.06 -49.32
N THR A 4 -23.66 25.43 -48.03
CA THR A 4 -23.51 26.81 -47.47
C THR A 4 -24.79 27.65 -47.60
N LEU A 5 -25.25 28.49 -46.67
CA LEU A 5 -24.64 29.31 -45.62
C LEU A 5 -25.74 29.77 -44.64
N ALA A 6 -25.35 29.92 -43.37
CA ALA A 6 -25.58 31.06 -42.46
C ALA A 6 -26.97 31.72 -42.42
N ALA A 7 -27.68 31.65 -41.28
CA ALA A 7 -27.48 32.44 -40.05
C ALA A 7 -28.43 33.64 -40.00
N ARG A 8 -29.13 33.78 -38.87
CA ARG A 8 -29.14 34.98 -38.00
C ARG A 8 -30.41 35.04 -37.17
N GLU A 9 -30.21 35.04 -35.86
CA GLU A 9 -30.72 36.07 -34.94
C GLU A 9 -29.73 36.05 -33.75
N PHE A 10 -28.87 37.07 -33.62
CA PHE A 10 -29.05 38.21 -32.71
C PHE A 10 -29.43 37.72 -31.30
N ILE A 11 -28.59 37.88 -30.28
CA ILE A 11 -28.44 39.16 -29.57
C ILE A 11 -27.05 39.28 -28.92
N GLU A 12 -26.59 40.52 -28.91
CA GLU A 12 -25.35 41.08 -28.37
C GLU A 12 -25.20 41.01 -26.84
N ASN A 13 -23.92 40.98 -26.44
CA ASN A 13 -23.32 41.68 -25.31
C ASN A 13 -23.85 41.41 -23.89
N ASP A 14 -23.13 40.53 -23.18
CA ASP A 14 -22.70 40.84 -21.81
C ASP A 14 -21.18 40.63 -21.71
N GLY A 15 -20.47 41.71 -21.40
CA GLY A 15 -19.02 41.83 -21.39
C GLY A 15 -18.31 41.02 -20.29
N LEU A 16 -18.41 39.71 -20.35
CA LEU A 16 -17.51 38.80 -19.63
C LEU A 16 -16.36 38.44 -20.57
N THR A 17 -15.16 38.93 -20.27
CA THR A 17 -13.96 38.50 -20.98
C THR A 17 -13.86 36.98 -20.88
N HIS A 18 -13.50 36.31 -21.98
CA HIS A 18 -13.28 34.86 -22.05
C HIS A 18 -12.38 34.35 -20.89
N ALA A 19 -11.53 35.23 -20.36
CA ALA A 19 -10.67 35.01 -19.19
C ALA A 19 -11.43 34.77 -17.88
N ALA A 20 -12.57 35.43 -17.64
CA ALA A 20 -13.38 35.28 -16.41
C ALA A 20 -14.20 33.97 -16.38
N LEU A 21 -14.52 33.43 -17.56
CA LEU A 21 -15.16 32.11 -17.68
C LEU A 21 -14.14 30.98 -17.43
N TRP A 22 -12.88 31.14 -17.85
CA TRP A 22 -11.84 30.12 -17.61
C TRP A 22 -11.33 30.04 -16.18
N SER A 23 -11.34 31.14 -15.41
CA SER A 23 -10.95 31.09 -13.98
C SER A 23 -11.99 30.38 -13.10
N THR A 24 -13.26 30.37 -13.51
CA THR A 24 -14.35 29.70 -12.78
C THR A 24 -14.48 28.22 -13.18
N ILE A 25 -14.26 27.89 -14.46
CA ILE A 25 -14.29 26.50 -14.95
C ILE A 25 -13.01 25.72 -14.54
N GLY A 26 -11.88 26.42 -14.33
CA GLY A 26 -10.61 25.81 -13.95
C GLY A 26 -10.56 25.24 -12.52
N SER A 27 -11.47 25.62 -11.62
CA SER A 27 -11.49 25.15 -10.22
C SER A 27 -12.40 23.94 -9.98
N GLU A 28 -13.26 23.58 -10.92
CA GLU A 28 -14.21 22.46 -10.77
C GLU A 28 -13.75 21.16 -11.45
N MET A 29 -12.69 21.22 -12.28
CA MET A 29 -12.27 20.09 -13.13
C MET A 29 -10.97 19.42 -12.67
N ASN A 30 -10.79 19.26 -11.36
CA ASN A 30 -9.85 18.26 -10.82
C ASN A 30 -10.46 17.53 -9.62
N ARG A 31 -11.62 16.90 -9.83
CA ARG A 31 -12.10 15.86 -8.92
C ARG A 31 -11.32 14.58 -9.25
N SER A 32 -10.10 14.53 -8.72
CA SER A 32 -9.19 13.39 -8.77
C SER A 32 -9.98 12.10 -8.49
N ASN A 33 -9.95 11.20 -9.46
CA ASN A 33 -10.47 9.84 -9.34
C ASN A 33 -9.51 9.05 -8.44
N GLU A 34 -9.50 9.36 -7.14
CA GLU A 34 -8.73 8.62 -6.15
C GLU A 34 -9.35 7.24 -6.00
N LYS A 35 -8.79 6.25 -6.70
CA LYS A 35 -9.10 4.83 -6.45
C LYS A 35 -8.65 4.50 -5.04
N LYS A 36 -9.59 4.49 -4.09
CA LYS A 36 -9.34 4.06 -2.72
C LYS A 36 -8.89 2.60 -2.72
N SER A 37 -7.80 2.30 -2.02
CA SER A 37 -7.35 0.93 -1.80
C SER A 37 -8.43 0.12 -1.06
N PRO A 38 -8.66 -1.15 -1.44
CA PRO A 38 -9.61 -2.00 -0.73
C PRO A 38 -9.15 -2.26 0.71
N ALA A 39 -10.10 -2.65 1.57
CA ALA A 39 -9.78 -3.01 2.95
C ALA A 39 -9.00 -4.35 3.01
N CYS A 40 -8.14 -4.51 4.02
CA CYS A 40 -7.43 -5.77 4.24
C CYS A 40 -8.41 -6.86 4.69
N THR A 41 -8.41 -8.00 4.00
CA THR A 41 -9.26 -9.16 4.33
C THR A 41 -8.65 -10.10 5.36
N ARG A 42 -7.47 -9.77 5.91
CA ARG A 42 -6.74 -10.59 6.90
C ARG A 42 -6.46 -12.01 6.41
N CYS A 43 -6.15 -12.16 5.12
CA CYS A 43 -5.86 -13.45 4.47
C CYS A 43 -4.47 -14.04 4.77
N GLY A 44 -3.59 -13.32 5.48
CA GLY A 44 -2.26 -13.80 5.86
C GLY A 44 -1.20 -13.88 4.75
N LYS A 45 -1.55 -13.76 3.45
CA LYS A 45 -0.57 -13.99 2.35
C LYS A 45 0.70 -13.14 2.41
N CYS A 46 0.60 -11.85 2.75
CA CYS A 46 1.79 -11.00 2.90
C CYS A 46 2.63 -11.36 4.13
N CYS A 47 2.02 -11.92 5.18
CA CYS A 47 2.75 -12.45 6.34
C CYS A 47 3.43 -13.79 6.01
N LEU A 48 2.76 -14.67 5.26
CA LEU A 48 3.33 -15.94 4.80
C LEU A 48 4.47 -15.73 3.79
N ALA A 49 4.43 -14.64 3.03
CA ALA A 49 5.53 -14.21 2.17
C ALA A 49 6.71 -13.57 2.93
N ASP A 50 6.66 -13.55 4.26
CA ASP A 50 7.69 -13.03 5.16
C ASP A 50 8.16 -11.60 4.83
N MET A 51 7.22 -10.71 4.51
CA MET A 51 7.53 -9.30 4.18
C MET A 51 8.33 -8.57 5.27
N ILE A 52 8.26 -9.03 6.52
CA ILE A 52 9.03 -8.48 7.65
C ILE A 52 10.54 -8.68 7.51
N ALA A 53 11.00 -9.62 6.67
CA ALA A 53 12.41 -9.78 6.34
C ALA A 53 13.04 -8.50 5.75
N TYR A 54 12.22 -7.56 5.24
CA TYR A 54 12.63 -6.24 4.76
C TYR A 54 12.57 -5.13 5.83
N VAL A 55 12.64 -5.49 7.11
CA VAL A 55 12.73 -4.51 8.22
C VAL A 55 13.91 -3.57 8.02
N THR A 56 13.71 -2.27 8.26
CA THR A 56 14.76 -1.26 8.06
C THR A 56 15.52 -0.93 9.35
N SER A 57 16.66 -0.24 9.23
CA SER A 57 17.39 0.30 10.38
C SER A 57 16.51 1.21 11.25
N GLU A 58 15.65 2.02 10.63
CA GLU A 58 14.75 2.94 11.33
C GLU A 58 13.69 2.19 12.15
N ASP A 59 13.20 1.06 11.64
CA ASP A 59 12.30 0.18 12.38
C ASP A 59 13.00 -0.43 13.61
N LEU A 60 14.24 -0.91 13.43
CA LEU A 60 15.04 -1.46 14.53
C LEU A 60 15.35 -0.41 15.60
N GLU A 61 15.76 0.80 15.19
CA GLU A 61 16.01 1.90 16.11
C GLU A 61 14.74 2.33 16.85
N ARG A 62 13.58 2.34 16.17
CA ARG A 62 12.29 2.64 16.80
C ARG A 62 11.97 1.60 17.86
N TRP A 63 12.10 0.31 17.58
CA TRP A 63 11.84 -0.74 18.57
C TRP A 63 12.80 -0.70 19.77
N LYS A 64 14.07 -0.35 19.54
CA LYS A 64 15.02 -0.09 20.64
C LYS A 64 14.57 1.06 21.54
N LYS A 65 14.11 2.18 20.95
CA LYS A 65 13.58 3.33 21.71
C LYS A 65 12.29 3.00 22.46
N GLN A 66 11.48 2.08 21.94
CA GLN A 66 10.25 1.60 22.56
C GLN A 66 10.48 0.47 23.59
N ASP A 67 11.73 0.06 23.81
CA ASP A 67 12.11 -1.08 24.65
C ASP A 67 11.40 -2.41 24.28
N ARG A 68 11.19 -2.64 22.98
CA ARG A 68 10.55 -3.86 22.45
C ARG A 68 11.55 -4.99 22.27
N GLN A 69 12.15 -5.42 23.38
CA GLN A 69 13.11 -6.54 23.40
C GLN A 69 12.49 -7.84 22.90
N ASP A 70 11.19 -8.02 23.09
CA ASP A 70 10.42 -9.15 22.58
C ASP A 70 10.48 -9.27 21.04
N ILE A 71 10.37 -8.13 20.34
CA ILE A 71 10.49 -8.08 18.88
C ILE A 71 11.95 -8.22 18.46
N LEU A 72 12.85 -7.44 19.07
CA LEU A 72 14.27 -7.41 18.72
C LEU A 72 14.91 -8.79 18.84
N HIS A 73 14.61 -9.51 19.92
CA HIS A 73 15.12 -10.86 20.13
C HIS A 73 14.71 -11.82 19.01
N ILE A 74 13.46 -11.76 18.54
CA ILE A 74 12.98 -12.62 17.45
C ILE A 74 13.73 -12.30 16.16
N ILE A 75 13.79 -11.02 15.77
CA ILE A 75 14.45 -10.58 14.52
C ILE A 75 15.93 -10.96 14.51
N GLU A 76 16.63 -10.77 15.62
CA GLU A 76 18.05 -11.12 15.76
C GLU A 76 18.30 -12.63 15.73
N ASN A 77 17.34 -13.45 16.15
CA ASN A 77 17.48 -14.90 16.19
C ASN A 77 17.07 -15.60 14.91
N GLU A 78 16.06 -15.07 14.22
CA GLU A 78 15.62 -15.67 12.97
C GLU A 78 16.66 -15.47 11.90
N GLN A 79 17.18 -14.25 11.70
CA GLN A 79 18.15 -13.93 10.63
C GLN A 79 17.74 -14.60 9.30
N ALA A 80 16.51 -14.34 8.86
CA ALA A 80 15.95 -14.96 7.67
C ALA A 80 16.82 -14.67 6.45
N VAL A 81 17.33 -15.72 5.82
CA VAL A 81 18.11 -15.64 4.57
C VAL A 81 17.49 -16.55 3.53
N TRP A 82 17.56 -16.13 2.26
CA TRP A 82 17.17 -16.96 1.13
C TRP A 82 18.21 -18.05 0.90
N LEU A 83 17.76 -19.30 0.87
CA LEU A 83 18.54 -20.44 0.40
C LEU A 83 17.75 -21.15 -0.70
N GLY A 84 18.02 -20.78 -1.95
CA GLY A 84 17.27 -21.29 -3.10
C GLY A 84 15.85 -20.72 -3.14
N ASP A 85 14.85 -21.58 -2.97
CA ASP A 85 13.42 -21.27 -3.01
C ASP A 85 12.76 -21.17 -1.62
N HIS A 86 13.53 -21.33 -0.54
CA HIS A 86 13.02 -21.26 0.83
C HIS A 86 13.78 -20.23 1.66
N PHE A 87 13.09 -19.67 2.66
CA PHE A 87 13.73 -18.94 3.75
C PHE A 87 14.23 -19.91 4.81
N ILE A 88 15.45 -19.68 5.28
CA ILE A 88 16.02 -20.37 6.42
C ILE A 88 16.52 -19.38 7.45
N SER A 89 16.53 -19.79 8.71
CA SER A 89 17.26 -19.07 9.74
C SER A 89 18.75 -19.26 9.54
N ALA A 90 19.50 -18.18 9.29
CA ALA A 90 20.96 -18.25 9.13
C ALA A 90 21.66 -18.80 10.38
N ARG A 91 21.03 -18.64 11.54
CA ARG A 91 21.55 -19.10 12.83
C ARG A 91 21.32 -20.59 13.07
N THR A 92 20.13 -21.10 12.74
CA THR A 92 19.72 -22.47 13.13
C THR A 92 19.59 -23.43 11.94
N GLY A 93 19.57 -22.93 10.72
CA GLY A 93 19.30 -23.70 9.49
C GLY A 93 17.86 -24.16 9.35
N ARG A 94 16.95 -23.76 10.25
CA ARG A 94 15.53 -24.16 10.19
C ARG A 94 14.80 -23.39 9.10
N LEU A 95 13.87 -24.07 8.44
CA LEU A 95 12.94 -23.45 7.49
C LEU A 95 12.05 -22.43 8.19
N ILE A 96 11.90 -21.27 7.58
CA ILE A 96 10.99 -20.20 7.98
C ILE A 96 9.81 -20.25 7.01
N TYR A 97 8.62 -20.48 7.54
CA TYR A 97 7.39 -20.66 6.74
C TYR A 97 6.55 -19.38 6.62
N GLY A 98 7.00 -18.29 7.23
CA GLY A 98 6.34 -16.99 7.22
C GLY A 98 6.77 -16.15 8.41
N CYS A 99 6.14 -14.98 8.54
CA CYS A 99 6.42 -14.00 9.58
C CYS A 99 6.24 -14.60 10.99
N PRO A 100 7.21 -14.42 11.91
CA PRO A 100 7.13 -14.91 13.29
C PRO A 100 5.99 -14.33 14.11
N PHE A 101 5.51 -13.14 13.74
CA PHE A 101 4.45 -12.42 14.45
C PHE A 101 3.05 -12.74 13.89
N LEU A 102 2.96 -13.73 13.01
CA LEU A 102 1.70 -14.20 12.46
C LEU A 102 0.99 -15.14 13.44
N GLU A 103 -0.22 -14.77 13.80
CA GLU A 103 -1.14 -15.58 14.61
C GLU A 103 -2.30 -16.03 13.72
N VAL A 104 -2.78 -17.26 13.96
CA VAL A 104 -3.83 -17.89 13.16
C VAL A 104 -4.94 -18.41 14.07
N GLU A 105 -6.14 -17.89 13.89
CA GLU A 105 -7.34 -18.36 14.58
C GLU A 105 -8.40 -18.75 13.53
N GLY A 106 -8.48 -20.04 13.23
CA GLY A 106 -9.31 -20.55 12.14
C GLY A 106 -8.87 -19.99 10.79
N GLU A 107 -9.73 -19.21 10.15
CA GLU A 107 -9.46 -18.58 8.85
C GLU A 107 -8.97 -17.12 8.97
N ILE A 108 -8.84 -16.61 10.20
CA ILE A 108 -8.46 -15.22 10.45
C ILE A 108 -6.98 -15.17 10.83
N PHE A 109 -6.22 -14.34 10.10
CA PHE A 109 -4.82 -14.09 10.37
C PHE A 109 -4.65 -12.74 11.08
N THR A 110 -3.89 -12.74 12.17
CA THR A 110 -3.64 -11.57 13.02
C THR A 110 -2.13 -11.33 13.14
N CYS A 111 -1.74 -10.09 13.41
CA CYS A 111 -0.34 -9.75 13.64
C CYS A 111 -0.19 -9.32 15.10
N SER A 112 0.62 -10.04 15.87
CA SER A 112 0.80 -9.77 17.30
C SER A 112 1.48 -8.41 17.58
N ILE A 113 2.14 -7.83 16.57
CA ILE A 113 2.80 -6.52 16.66
C ILE A 113 2.12 -5.43 15.82
N TYR A 114 0.83 -5.59 15.48
CA TYR A 114 0.12 -4.77 14.48
C TYR A 114 0.39 -3.26 14.58
N GLU A 115 0.35 -2.69 15.78
CA GLU A 115 0.52 -1.25 16.02
C GLU A 115 1.95 -0.73 15.80
N THR A 116 2.97 -1.59 15.92
CA THR A 116 4.38 -1.21 15.74
C THR A 116 5.06 -1.97 14.60
N ARG A 117 4.26 -2.49 13.67
CA ARG A 117 4.76 -3.20 12.48
C ARG A 117 5.83 -2.37 11.76
N PRO A 118 6.80 -3.04 11.11
CA PRO A 118 7.80 -2.36 10.31
C PRO A 118 7.13 -1.60 9.16
N LYS A 119 7.82 -0.60 8.64
CA LYS A 119 7.26 0.31 7.62
C LYS A 119 6.79 -0.42 6.37
N VAL A 120 7.56 -1.43 5.93
CA VAL A 120 7.20 -2.29 4.79
C VAL A 120 5.83 -2.98 4.95
N CYS A 121 5.44 -3.33 6.18
CA CYS A 121 4.16 -3.94 6.47
C CYS A 121 3.05 -2.91 6.74
N ALA A 122 3.39 -1.78 7.36
CA ALA A 122 2.45 -0.72 7.67
C ALA A 122 1.96 0.02 6.41
N ASP A 123 2.88 0.26 5.47
CA ASP A 123 2.60 0.97 4.22
C ASP A 123 2.03 0.03 3.13
N TYR A 124 1.91 -1.28 3.41
CA TYR A 124 1.41 -2.23 2.44
C TYR A 124 -0.10 -2.05 2.19
N GLU A 125 -0.44 -1.47 1.05
CA GLU A 125 -1.82 -1.28 0.63
C GLU A 125 -2.42 -2.58 0.06
N PRO A 126 -3.60 -3.03 0.53
CA PRO A 126 -4.25 -4.21 -0.03
C PRO A 126 -4.52 -4.03 -1.54
N GLY A 127 -4.19 -5.05 -2.33
CA GLY A 127 -4.34 -5.02 -3.79
C GLY A 127 -3.20 -4.33 -4.55
N SER A 128 -2.18 -3.81 -3.87
CA SER A 128 -1.04 -3.13 -4.51
C SER A 128 -0.05 -4.06 -5.23
N SER A 129 -0.03 -5.35 -4.90
CA SER A 129 0.91 -6.32 -5.50
C SER A 129 0.30 -7.71 -5.64
N GLN A 130 0.89 -8.53 -6.52
CA GLN A 130 0.48 -9.91 -6.81
C GLN A 130 0.42 -10.84 -5.58
N ILE A 131 1.08 -10.46 -4.47
CA ILE A 131 0.99 -11.18 -3.19
C ILE A 131 -0.43 -11.09 -2.61
N CYS A 132 -1.12 -9.95 -2.81
CA CYS A 132 -2.47 -9.75 -2.30
C CYS A 132 -3.50 -10.46 -3.19
N PRO A 133 -4.44 -11.25 -2.63
CA PRO A 133 -5.54 -11.83 -3.41
C PRO A 133 -6.45 -10.81 -4.09
N GLN A 134 -6.44 -9.56 -3.61
CA GLN A 134 -7.26 -8.48 -4.16
C GLN A 134 -6.59 -7.75 -5.33
N TRP A 135 -5.36 -8.12 -5.70
CA TRP A 135 -4.65 -7.53 -6.83
C TRP A 135 -5.35 -7.86 -8.15
N LYS A 136 -5.36 -6.87 -9.04
CA LYS A 136 -5.89 -6.99 -10.40
C LYS A 136 -4.81 -6.48 -11.38
N PRO A 137 -4.50 -7.25 -12.44
CA PRO A 137 -3.56 -6.84 -13.48
C PRO A 137 -4.04 -5.63 -14.28
#